data_AF-A0A961M050-F1
#
_entry.id   AF-A0A961M050-F1
#
_cell.length_a   1.000
_cell.length_b   1.000
_cell.length_c   1.000
_cell.angle_alpha   90.00
_cell.angle_beta   90.00
_cell.angle_gamma   90.00
#
_symmetry.space_group_name_H-M   'P 1'
#
loop_
_entity.id
_entity.type
_entity.pdbx_description
1 polymer ?
#
loop_
_entity_poly.entity_id
_entity_poly.type
_entity_poly.pdbx_seq_one_letter_code
_entity_poly.pdbx_strand_id
1 'polypeptide(L)'
;MIDRSTRLRVLAGALAGAALLGSAPVAQAATELRGGGFVSDFSGCDQNGWAGTERVLVRFRPAGQDGNSPDFSSITLLFNSGAINFLIPDQDPSNWIETTSTQIFSGFSLDPVPTQLRLLSISAQIDATTEMLFASFEVNNFSSLEGCSAFIRVALGRR
;
A
#
# COMPACT_ATOMS: atom_id res chain seq x y z
N MET A 1 -64.49 -14.80 -53.45
CA MET A 1 -63.54 -15.78 -52.91
C MET A 1 -62.47 -14.98 -52.19
N ILE A 2 -62.62 -14.78 -50.88
CA ILE A 2 -61.79 -13.90 -50.05
C ILE A 2 -61.03 -14.77 -49.05
N ASP A 3 -59.75 -14.45 -48.96
CA ASP A 3 -58.64 -15.17 -48.34
C ASP A 3 -58.81 -15.36 -46.83
N ARG A 4 -58.55 -16.59 -46.34
CA ARG A 4 -58.55 -16.97 -44.91
C ARG A 4 -57.11 -17.19 -44.45
N SER A 5 -56.33 -16.13 -44.38
CA SER A 5 -54.98 -16.16 -43.79
C SER A 5 -55.00 -15.62 -42.36
N THR A 6 -55.46 -16.44 -41.41
CA THR A 6 -55.27 -16.16 -39.99
C THR A 6 -55.17 -17.45 -39.20
N ARG A 7 -53.98 -18.07 -39.10
CA ARG A 7 -53.61 -18.91 -37.95
C ARG A 7 -52.09 -18.93 -37.73
N LEU A 8 -51.74 -18.41 -36.54
CA LEU A 8 -50.64 -18.82 -35.68
C LEU A 8 -49.25 -18.95 -36.30
N ARG A 9 -48.42 -17.92 -36.11
CA ARG A 9 -46.98 -18.08 -35.86
C ARG A 9 -46.58 -17.21 -34.68
N VAL A 10 -46.90 -17.70 -33.48
CA VAL A 10 -46.29 -17.26 -32.22
C VAL A 10 -45.50 -18.44 -31.70
N LEU A 11 -44.29 -18.17 -31.19
CA LEU A 11 -43.28 -19.09 -30.62
C LEU A 11 -42.26 -19.66 -31.60
N ALA A 12 -41.19 -18.91 -31.82
CA ALA A 12 -39.88 -19.49 -32.11
C ALA A 12 -38.77 -18.58 -31.53
N GLY A 13 -38.13 -19.07 -30.46
CA GLY A 13 -36.70 -18.83 -30.24
C GLY A 13 -36.28 -17.64 -29.37
N ALA A 14 -36.93 -17.41 -28.22
CA ALA A 14 -36.21 -16.84 -27.09
C ALA A 14 -35.32 -17.95 -26.47
N LEU A 15 -34.06 -17.63 -26.14
CA LEU A 15 -33.04 -18.39 -25.36
C LEU A 15 -31.75 -18.67 -26.14
N ALA A 16 -30.95 -17.63 -26.39
CA ALA A 16 -29.53 -17.78 -26.69
C ALA A 16 -28.73 -16.58 -26.16
N GLY A 17 -28.97 -16.19 -24.90
CA GLY A 17 -28.38 -14.97 -24.32
C GLY A 17 -28.08 -15.04 -22.82
N ALA A 18 -27.84 -16.23 -22.27
CA ALA A 18 -27.61 -16.38 -20.82
C ALA A 18 -26.56 -17.47 -20.53
N ALA A 19 -25.29 -17.23 -20.87
CA ALA A 19 -24.19 -18.09 -20.38
C ALA A 19 -22.77 -17.47 -20.49
N LEU A 20 -22.61 -16.15 -20.51
CA LEU A 20 -21.27 -15.53 -20.50
C LEU A 20 -21.01 -14.60 -19.31
N LEU A 21 -21.82 -14.70 -18.24
CA LEU A 21 -21.41 -14.21 -16.92
C LEU A 21 -20.45 -15.21 -16.24
N GLY A 22 -19.51 -15.76 -17.03
CA GLY A 22 -18.46 -16.63 -16.54
C GLY A 22 -17.53 -15.81 -15.67
N SER A 23 -17.62 -16.04 -14.37
CA SER A 23 -16.56 -15.83 -13.37
C SER A 23 -15.61 -14.69 -13.72
N ALA A 24 -16.06 -13.45 -13.57
CA ALA A 24 -15.11 -12.37 -13.36
C ALA A 24 -14.27 -12.80 -12.14
N PRO A 25 -12.92 -12.84 -12.24
CA PRO A 25 -12.10 -13.18 -11.09
C PRO A 25 -12.51 -12.23 -9.97
N VAL A 26 -12.93 -12.80 -8.84
CA VAL A 26 -13.16 -12.01 -7.63
C VAL A 26 -11.81 -11.36 -7.37
N ALA A 27 -11.70 -10.05 -7.58
CA ALA A 27 -10.46 -9.34 -7.32
C ALA A 27 -10.09 -9.64 -5.86
N GLN A 28 -9.07 -10.45 -5.63
CA GLN A 28 -8.60 -10.77 -4.28
C GLN A 28 -8.21 -9.43 -3.66
N ALA A 29 -8.94 -9.05 -2.61
CA ALA A 29 -8.61 -7.88 -1.84
C ALA A 29 -7.19 -8.07 -1.31
N ALA A 30 -6.33 -7.10 -1.58
CA ALA A 30 -4.97 -7.14 -1.11
C ALA A 30 -4.93 -7.20 0.42
N THR A 31 -4.08 -8.07 0.95
CA THR A 31 -3.84 -8.17 2.39
C THR A 31 -3.18 -6.87 2.86
N GLU A 32 -3.90 -6.08 3.65
CA GLU A 32 -3.45 -4.76 4.11
C GLU A 32 -3.66 -4.60 5.61
N LEU A 33 -2.60 -4.18 6.29
CA LEU A 33 -2.67 -3.72 7.67
C LEU A 33 -2.75 -2.19 7.66
N ARG A 34 -3.66 -1.64 8.46
CA ARG A 34 -3.89 -0.20 8.58
C ARG A 34 -3.74 0.24 10.02
N GLY A 35 -3.26 1.45 10.22
CA GLY A 35 -3.22 2.02 11.55
C GLY A 35 -2.58 3.40 11.54
N GLY A 36 -1.76 3.66 12.54
CA GLY A 36 -1.11 4.95 12.69
C GLY A 36 0.16 4.85 13.49
N GLY A 37 0.79 5.99 13.68
CA GLY A 37 2.08 6.06 14.32
C GLY A 37 2.62 7.47 14.40
N PHE A 38 3.92 7.52 14.67
CA PHE A 38 4.67 8.74 14.77
C PHE A 38 5.96 8.63 13.96
N VAL A 39 6.33 9.74 13.34
CA VAL A 39 7.67 9.98 12.81
C VAL A 39 8.34 11.02 13.71
N SER A 40 9.50 10.70 14.26
CA SER A 40 10.17 11.51 15.26
C SER A 40 11.69 11.48 15.09
N ASP A 41 12.39 12.14 16.00
CA ASP A 41 13.85 12.06 16.13
C ASP A 41 14.58 12.44 14.83
N PHE A 42 14.04 13.47 14.17
CA PHE A 42 14.60 13.99 12.91
C PHE A 42 16.00 14.55 13.13
N SER A 43 16.93 14.18 12.25
CA SER A 43 18.30 14.72 12.21
C SER A 43 18.66 15.09 10.78
N GLY A 44 19.18 16.30 10.56
CA GLY A 44 19.53 16.80 9.22
C GLY A 44 18.33 17.15 8.33
N CYS A 45 17.13 17.29 8.90
CA CYS A 45 15.89 17.52 8.15
C CYS A 45 15.26 18.92 8.35
N ASP A 46 15.81 19.70 9.27
CA ASP A 46 15.27 20.96 9.78
C ASP A 46 15.09 22.03 8.70
N GLN A 47 16.05 22.14 7.79
CA GLN A 47 16.00 23.10 6.67
C GLN A 47 14.83 22.84 5.70
N ASN A 48 14.24 21.64 5.74
CA ASN A 48 13.15 21.22 4.88
C ASN A 48 11.81 21.09 5.62
N GLY A 49 11.73 21.63 6.84
CA GLY A 49 10.49 21.73 7.61
C GLY A 49 10.11 20.49 8.41
N TRP A 50 10.93 19.43 8.38
CA TRP A 50 10.74 18.25 9.23
C TRP A 50 11.40 18.47 10.59
N ALA A 51 10.58 18.55 11.65
CA ALA A 51 11.04 18.71 13.02
C ALA A 51 10.03 18.13 14.02
N GLY A 52 10.46 17.93 15.26
CA GLY A 52 9.57 17.50 16.34
C GLY A 52 9.03 16.09 16.15
N THR A 53 7.70 15.93 16.23
CA THR A 53 7.02 14.64 16.10
C THR A 53 5.78 14.78 15.24
N GLU A 54 5.76 14.05 14.13
CA GLU A 54 4.68 14.03 13.16
C GLU A 54 3.78 12.82 13.36
N ARG A 55 2.46 13.04 13.37
CA ARG A 55 1.47 11.97 13.42
C ARG A 55 1.17 11.49 12.01
N VAL A 56 1.15 10.18 11.83
CA VAL A 56 0.88 9.55 10.53
C VAL A 56 -0.21 8.50 10.63
N LEU A 57 -1.01 8.40 9.59
CA LEU A 57 -1.73 7.18 9.28
C LEU A 57 -0.82 6.28 8.46
N VAL A 58 -0.93 4.98 8.63
CA VAL A 58 -0.02 4.03 7.98
C VAL A 58 -0.82 2.92 7.32
N ARG A 59 -0.43 2.59 6.09
CA ARG A 59 -0.88 1.41 5.36
C ARG A 59 0.32 0.53 5.08
N PHE A 60 0.22 -0.75 5.41
CA PHE A 60 1.26 -1.72 5.17
C PHE A 60 0.72 -2.92 4.41
N ARG A 61 1.41 -3.27 3.33
CA ARG A 61 1.07 -4.38 2.43
C ARG A 61 2.27 -5.32 2.37
N PRO A 62 2.27 -6.41 3.15
CA PRO A 62 3.39 -7.33 3.19
C PRO A 62 3.59 -8.07 1.87
N ALA A 63 4.85 -8.29 1.50
CA ALA A 63 5.23 -9.12 0.36
C ALA A 63 4.69 -10.54 0.50
N GLY A 64 4.41 -11.20 -0.63
CA GLY A 64 4.03 -12.61 -0.70
C GLY A 64 2.65 -12.95 -0.14
N GLN A 65 1.90 -11.98 0.39
CA GLN A 65 0.51 -12.17 0.82
C GLN A 65 -0.48 -11.98 -0.33
N ASP A 66 -1.68 -12.55 -0.18
CA ASP A 66 -2.75 -12.48 -1.19
C ASP A 66 -2.99 -11.04 -1.65
N GLY A 67 -2.95 -10.83 -2.97
CA GLY A 67 -3.17 -9.54 -3.62
C GLY A 67 -2.04 -8.50 -3.47
N ASN A 68 -0.88 -8.89 -2.92
CA ASN A 68 0.33 -8.06 -2.83
C ASN A 68 1.43 -8.54 -3.78
N SER A 69 2.50 -7.74 -3.90
CA SER A 69 3.69 -8.12 -4.68
C SER A 69 4.40 -9.31 -4.02
N PRO A 70 4.95 -10.26 -4.80
CA PRO A 70 5.79 -11.33 -4.24
C PRO A 70 7.15 -10.81 -3.75
N ASP A 71 7.64 -9.69 -4.29
CA ASP A 71 9.04 -9.27 -4.13
C ASP A 71 9.19 -8.05 -3.20
N PHE A 72 8.10 -7.31 -2.96
CA PHE A 72 8.14 -6.04 -2.24
C PHE A 72 7.03 -5.92 -1.22
N SER A 73 7.41 -5.54 0.00
CA SER A 73 6.49 -4.98 0.98
C SER A 73 6.32 -3.48 0.71
N SER A 74 5.12 -2.96 0.88
CA SER A 74 4.85 -1.52 0.74
C SER A 74 4.41 -0.95 2.08
N ILE A 75 5.05 0.14 2.51
CA ILE A 75 4.61 0.94 3.65
C ILE A 75 4.37 2.38 3.21
N THR A 76 3.12 2.82 3.33
CA THR A 76 2.71 4.19 3.04
C THR A 76 2.46 4.94 4.35
N LEU A 77 3.18 6.03 4.55
CA LEU A 77 2.92 7.02 5.59
C LEU A 77 2.07 8.14 5.00
N LEU A 78 0.92 8.41 5.62
CA LEU A 78 0.04 9.50 5.25
C LEU A 78 0.12 10.57 6.33
N PHE A 79 0.67 11.72 5.94
CA PHE A 79 0.74 12.94 6.72
C PHE A 79 -0.46 13.83 6.39
N ASN A 80 -0.69 14.86 7.20
CA ASN A 80 -1.71 15.87 6.87
C ASN A 80 -1.38 16.65 5.58
N SER A 81 -0.09 16.78 5.24
CA SER A 81 0.42 17.58 4.11
C SER A 81 0.71 16.76 2.85
N GLY A 82 0.64 15.43 2.92
CA GLY A 82 1.04 14.56 1.81
C GLY A 82 1.24 13.10 2.23
N ALA A 83 1.90 12.33 1.37
CA ALA A 83 2.18 10.93 1.63
C ALA A 83 3.57 10.52 1.13
N ILE A 84 4.19 9.58 1.82
CA ILE A 84 5.43 8.92 1.42
C ILE A 84 5.18 7.42 1.40
N ASN A 85 5.53 6.76 0.30
CA ASN A 85 5.48 5.32 0.18
C ASN A 85 6.89 4.75 -0.01
N PHE A 86 7.23 3.75 0.79
CA PHE A 86 8.44 2.97 0.65
C PHE A 86 8.10 1.58 0.12
N LEU A 87 8.81 1.15 -0.93
CA LEU A 87 8.85 -0.24 -1.38
C LEU A 87 10.11 -0.88 -0.81
N ILE A 88 9.90 -1.91 0.00
CA ILE A 88 10.92 -2.61 0.76
C ILE A 88 11.13 -3.97 0.09
N PRO A 89 12.33 -4.26 -0.45
CA PRO A 89 12.61 -5.56 -1.05
C PRO A 89 12.57 -6.67 0.01
N ASP A 90 12.31 -7.91 -0.44
CA ASP A 90 12.37 -9.11 0.42
C ASP A 90 13.82 -9.45 0.79
N GLN A 91 14.37 -8.70 1.73
CA GLN A 91 15.70 -8.83 2.31
C GLN A 91 15.60 -8.64 3.82
N ASP A 92 16.56 -9.18 4.58
CA ASP A 92 16.60 -8.99 6.04
C ASP A 92 16.65 -7.49 6.37
N PRO A 93 15.56 -6.91 6.91
CA PRO A 93 15.48 -5.48 7.13
C PRO A 93 16.21 -5.06 8.42
N SER A 94 16.83 -5.99 9.15
CA SER A 94 17.61 -5.68 10.36
C SER A 94 18.88 -4.88 10.05
N ASN A 95 19.34 -4.92 8.80
CA ASN A 95 20.40 -4.08 8.26
C ASN A 95 19.81 -2.92 7.44
N TRP A 96 20.64 -1.92 7.14
CA TRP A 96 20.26 -0.86 6.21
C TRP A 96 20.05 -1.45 4.82
N ILE A 97 18.82 -1.37 4.33
CA ILE A 97 18.44 -1.80 2.99
C ILE A 97 17.99 -0.60 2.17
N GLU A 98 18.37 -0.59 0.90
CA GLU A 98 17.86 0.41 -0.04
C GLU A 98 16.39 0.12 -0.36
N THR A 99 15.60 1.19 -0.40
CA THR A 99 14.17 1.16 -0.67
C THR A 99 13.86 2.12 -1.81
N THR A 100 12.86 1.78 -2.61
CA THR A 100 12.31 2.74 -3.57
C THR A 100 11.28 3.58 -2.84
N SER A 101 11.53 4.89 -2.73
CA SER A 101 10.59 5.85 -2.13
C SER A 101 9.86 6.64 -3.21
N THR A 102 8.58 6.91 -2.99
CA THR A 102 7.80 7.85 -3.80
C THR A 102 6.99 8.73 -2.87
N GLN A 103 6.94 10.02 -3.17
CA GLN A 103 6.30 10.99 -2.31
C GLN A 103 5.41 11.95 -3.09
N ILE A 104 4.32 12.35 -2.46
CA ILE A 104 3.38 13.34 -2.99
C ILE A 104 3.16 14.36 -1.87
N PHE A 105 3.64 15.58 -2.09
CA PHE A 105 3.43 16.73 -1.23
C PHE A 105 3.05 17.94 -2.08
N SER A 106 2.33 18.90 -1.49
CA SER A 106 2.09 20.18 -2.14
C SER A 106 3.40 20.99 -2.20
N GLY A 107 3.88 21.30 -3.40
CA GLY A 107 4.80 22.43 -3.62
C GLY A 107 6.27 22.13 -3.94
N PHE A 108 6.71 20.87 -3.96
CA PHE A 108 8.14 20.57 -4.20
C PHE A 108 8.32 19.29 -5.01
N SER A 109 9.21 19.35 -6.02
CA SER A 109 9.79 18.17 -6.67
C SER A 109 11.24 18.12 -6.23
N LEU A 110 11.62 17.05 -5.54
CA LEU A 110 13.01 16.78 -5.18
C LEU A 110 13.55 15.73 -6.14
N ASP A 111 14.83 15.85 -6.50
CA ASP A 111 15.51 14.77 -7.19
C ASP A 111 15.53 13.54 -6.26
N PRO A 112 15.19 12.35 -6.77
CA PRO A 112 15.14 11.16 -5.95
C PRO A 112 16.56 10.80 -5.48
N VAL A 113 16.74 10.74 -4.16
CA VAL A 113 17.94 10.16 -3.54
C VAL A 113 17.64 8.76 -3.03
N PRO A 114 18.62 7.82 -3.07
CA PRO A 114 18.44 6.48 -2.53
C PRO A 114 18.02 6.54 -1.06
N THR A 115 16.83 6.03 -0.76
CA THR A 115 16.28 6.02 0.60
C THR A 115 16.59 4.69 1.24
N GLN A 116 17.06 4.69 2.49
CA GLN A 116 17.39 3.46 3.19
C GLN A 116 16.50 3.27 4.41
N LEU A 117 16.16 2.03 4.72
CA LEU A 117 15.36 1.67 5.89
C LEU A 117 16.09 0.60 6.70
N ARG A 118 15.93 0.64 8.02
CA ARG A 118 16.37 -0.41 8.94
C ARG A 118 15.29 -0.70 9.96
N LEU A 119 14.76 -1.92 9.96
CA LEU A 119 13.85 -2.44 10.99
C LEU A 119 14.61 -2.63 12.30
N LEU A 120 14.08 -2.07 13.38
CA LEU A 120 14.67 -2.18 14.71
C LEU A 120 13.92 -3.17 15.59
N SER A 121 12.58 -3.17 15.50
CA SER A 121 11.76 -4.09 16.23
C SER A 121 10.43 -4.34 15.52
N ILE A 122 9.90 -5.53 15.73
CA ILE A 122 8.58 -5.94 15.27
C ILE A 122 7.97 -6.89 16.31
N SER A 123 6.68 -6.74 16.62
CA SER A 123 6.04 -7.50 17.69
C SER A 123 5.76 -8.97 17.33
N ALA A 124 5.70 -9.28 16.03
CA ALA A 124 5.39 -10.61 15.52
C ALA A 124 5.93 -10.79 14.11
N GLN A 125 6.12 -12.04 13.69
CA GLN A 125 6.31 -12.38 12.28
C GLN A 125 5.03 -12.05 11.50
N ILE A 126 5.18 -11.56 10.27
CA ILE A 126 4.04 -11.16 9.45
C ILE A 126 3.58 -12.33 8.59
N ASP A 127 2.34 -12.74 8.77
CA ASP A 127 1.70 -13.79 7.99
C ASP A 127 0.21 -13.50 7.72
N ALA A 128 -0.47 -14.45 7.08
CA ALA A 128 -1.88 -14.36 6.73
C ALA A 128 -2.82 -14.25 7.95
N THR A 129 -2.34 -14.59 9.15
CA THR A 129 -3.11 -14.59 10.41
C THR A 129 -2.79 -13.40 11.31
N THR A 130 -1.85 -12.54 10.90
CA THR A 130 -1.47 -11.36 11.69
C THR A 130 -2.64 -10.37 11.78
N GLU A 131 -3.16 -10.21 12.99
CA GLU A 131 -4.25 -9.27 13.31
C GLU A 131 -3.74 -7.90 13.77
N MET A 132 -2.60 -7.86 14.46
CA MET A 132 -2.01 -6.65 15.02
C MET A 132 -0.49 -6.70 14.92
N LEU A 133 0.12 -5.55 14.60
CA LEU A 133 1.55 -5.41 14.43
C LEU A 133 2.03 -4.09 15.05
N PHE A 134 3.03 -4.17 15.91
CA PHE A 134 3.81 -3.01 16.34
C PHE A 134 5.19 -3.11 15.73
N ALA A 135 5.66 -2.04 15.09
CA ALA A 135 6.98 -2.02 14.49
C ALA A 135 7.67 -0.67 14.72
N SER A 136 8.99 -0.71 14.77
CA SER A 136 9.82 0.50 14.71
C SER A 136 10.96 0.33 13.73
N PHE A 137 11.26 1.39 13.01
CA PHE A 137 12.31 1.41 12.00
C PHE A 137 12.91 2.81 11.88
N GLU A 138 14.16 2.85 11.46
CA GLU A 138 14.84 4.08 11.08
C GLU A 138 14.87 4.22 9.57
N VAL A 139 14.82 5.46 9.10
CA VAL A 139 14.95 5.81 7.70
C VAL A 139 16.08 6.80 7.54
N ASN A 140 16.94 6.56 6.55
CA ASN A 140 17.94 7.51 6.09
C ASN A 140 17.54 8.03 4.72
N ASN A 141 17.91 9.28 4.44
CA ASN A 141 17.44 10.07 3.32
C ASN A 141 15.90 10.19 3.27
N PHE A 142 15.29 10.39 4.43
CA PHE A 142 13.85 10.52 4.60
C PHE A 142 13.29 11.68 3.76
N SER A 143 12.11 11.49 3.16
CA SER A 143 11.47 12.44 2.25
C SER A 143 12.33 12.82 1.02
N SER A 144 13.20 11.91 0.59
CA SER A 144 14.17 12.15 -0.50
C SER A 144 15.09 13.34 -0.23
N LEU A 145 15.50 13.52 1.03
CA LEU A 145 16.43 14.56 1.45
C LEU A 145 17.74 13.93 1.90
N GLU A 146 18.84 14.18 1.18
CA GLU A 146 20.14 13.62 1.53
C GLU A 146 20.56 14.01 2.95
N GLY A 147 20.95 13.02 3.76
CA GLY A 147 21.38 13.21 5.15
C GLY A 147 20.25 13.43 6.16
N CYS A 148 18.99 13.49 5.72
CA CYS A 148 17.84 13.56 6.62
C CYS A 148 17.50 12.15 7.14
N SER A 149 17.59 11.94 8.45
CA SER A 149 17.17 10.70 9.10
C SER A 149 15.95 10.91 10.00
N ALA A 150 15.15 9.86 10.13
CA ALA A 150 13.93 9.87 10.94
C ALA A 150 13.69 8.50 11.59
N PHE A 151 13.05 8.52 12.75
CA PHE A 151 12.60 7.33 13.48
C PHE A 151 11.09 7.15 13.33
N ILE A 152 10.62 5.94 13.05
CA ILE A 152 9.21 5.66 12.83
C ILE A 152 8.73 4.58 13.79
N ARG A 153 7.60 4.83 14.47
CA ARG A 153 6.90 3.87 15.33
C ARG A 153 5.47 3.72 14.85
N VAL A 154 5.02 2.50 14.61
CA VAL A 154 3.68 2.22 14.08
C VAL A 154 2.96 1.14 14.87
N ALA A 155 1.64 1.28 14.94
CA ALA A 155 0.70 0.26 15.38
C ALA A 155 -0.32 0.04 14.26
N LEU A 156 -0.41 -1.20 13.80
CA LEU A 156 -1.19 -1.59 12.63
C LEU A 156 -2.13 -2.73 13.01
N GLY A 157 -3.31 -2.76 12.39
CA GLY A 157 -4.26 -3.86 12.52
C GLY A 157 -4.87 -4.24 11.18
N ARG A 158 -5.28 -5.50 11.06
CA ARG A 158 -6.03 -6.00 9.90
C ARG A 158 -7.44 -5.38 9.89
N ARG A 159 -7.94 -5.01 8.71
CA ARG A 159 -9.25 -4.36 8.53
C ARG A 159 -10.00 -4.92 7.34
#